data_AF-A0A8T4QBJ1-F1
#
_entry.id   AF-A0A8T4QBJ1-F1
#
_cell.length_a   1.000
_cell.length_b   1.000
_cell.length_c   1.000
_cell.angle_alpha   90.00
_cell.angle_beta   90.00
_cell.angle_gamma   90.00
#
_symmetry.space_group_name_H-M   'P 1'
#
loop_
_entity.id
_entity.type
_entity.pdbx_description
1 polymer ?
#
loop_
_entity_poly.entity_id
_entity_poly.type
_entity_poly.pdbx_seq_one_letter_code
_entity_poly.pdbx_strand_id
1 'polypeptide(L)'
;MFSKEIEKAYKDAIKVLESCSTPNGFYAAYPGYDMVFARDAMIMSLGASLVNTKFKKVFKDSLMVLANYQSENGQIPNAVDIFSKRKPHIDYQSIDSTLWFIIGNYIYKQRYNDSVLLKKQKKNIEKALNWLACQDPKENSMLAQLPTSDWQDAFPHRYGFTIHSQVLYYKVLQLVGNLKKAEKLKNTVNKDSDTKLWNYNYYLPWRWKNHNKYHEKGEWFDTLGNVLATIVCIADSKQSEKILNYIIKNKIDQPYPMKASVWPPITPDSKDWQEYFSDCDARTTYHYLNSGIWTYAGGFYVCSLVQHKKFKLAEEKLQKLAEGNLVQNFCEWLDGETGKPSQGENQGWNASLFIAAYHSVKEKKNVIF
;
A
#
# COMPACT_ATOMS: atom_id res chain seq x y z
N MET A 1 -3.05 -10.77 27.30
CA MET A 1 -3.25 -9.32 27.50
C MET A 1 -2.10 -8.62 26.80
N PHE A 2 -2.35 -7.56 26.03
CA PHE A 2 -1.26 -6.86 25.33
C PHE A 2 -0.39 -6.07 26.32
N SER A 3 0.83 -5.76 25.90
CA SER A 3 1.79 -4.96 26.66
C SER A 3 1.30 -3.51 26.83
N LYS A 4 1.90 -2.78 27.78
CA LYS A 4 1.60 -1.36 28.00
C LYS A 4 1.95 -0.54 26.76
N GLU A 5 3.02 -0.91 26.06
CA GLU A 5 3.51 -0.28 24.84
C GLU A 5 2.51 -0.42 23.69
N ILE A 6 1.97 -1.63 23.46
CA ILE A 6 0.96 -1.87 22.42
C ILE A 6 -0.31 -1.06 22.72
N GLU A 7 -0.78 -1.05 23.97
CA GLU A 7 -1.96 -0.29 24.36
C GLU A 7 -1.74 1.23 24.27
N LYS A 8 -0.52 1.72 24.55
CA LYS A 8 -0.15 3.12 24.34
C LYS A 8 -0.15 3.47 22.85
N ALA A 9 0.52 2.67 22.02
CA ALA A 9 0.55 2.88 20.58
C ALA A 9 -0.85 2.87 19.97
N TYR A 10 -1.76 2.03 20.45
CA TYR A 10 -3.15 2.00 19.97
C TYR A 10 -3.89 3.30 20.29
N LYS A 11 -3.75 3.82 21.51
CA LYS A 11 -4.36 5.10 21.91
C LYS A 11 -3.78 6.28 21.14
N ASP A 12 -2.46 6.30 20.93
CA ASP A 12 -1.80 7.38 20.22
C ASP A 12 -2.11 7.33 18.72
N ALA A 13 -2.22 6.14 18.12
CA ALA A 13 -2.68 5.99 16.74
C ALA A 13 -4.07 6.60 16.49
N ILE A 14 -4.99 6.45 17.45
CA ILE A 14 -6.32 7.08 17.34
C ILE A 14 -6.20 8.61 17.36
N LYS A 15 -5.35 9.18 18.22
CA LYS A 15 -5.09 10.64 18.27
C LYS A 15 -4.46 11.16 16.99
N VAL A 16 -3.53 10.40 16.39
CA VAL A 16 -2.94 10.75 15.09
C VAL A 16 -4.00 10.80 14.00
N LEU A 17 -4.91 9.82 13.95
CA LEU A 17 -6.01 9.86 12.99
C LEU A 17 -6.98 11.02 13.25
N GLU A 18 -7.20 11.40 14.50
CA GLU A 18 -7.98 12.59 14.86
C GLU A 18 -7.31 13.88 14.36
N SER A 19 -6.00 14.04 14.55
CA SER A 19 -5.28 15.23 14.06
C SER A 19 -5.24 15.32 12.53
N CYS A 20 -5.26 14.18 11.85
CA CYS A 20 -5.35 14.09 10.39
C CYS A 20 -6.77 14.24 9.85
N SER A 21 -7.79 14.26 10.71
CA SER A 21 -9.20 14.32 10.29
C SER A 21 -9.65 15.77 10.06
N THR A 22 -10.03 16.09 8.82
CA THR A 22 -10.50 17.44 8.47
C THR A 22 -11.92 17.42 7.89
N PRO A 23 -12.58 18.59 7.78
CA PRO A 23 -13.85 18.69 7.04
C PRO A 23 -13.76 18.27 5.57
N ASN A 24 -12.56 18.24 5.00
CA ASN A 24 -12.30 17.95 3.59
C ASN A 24 -11.82 16.52 3.35
N GLY A 25 -11.72 15.70 4.39
CA GLY A 25 -11.15 14.34 4.32
C GLY A 25 -9.90 14.19 5.16
N PHE A 26 -9.25 13.05 5.00
CA PHE A 26 -7.99 12.75 5.68
C PHE A 26 -6.83 13.47 5.00
N TYR A 27 -6.08 14.22 5.78
CA TYR A 27 -4.73 14.65 5.44
C TYR A 27 -3.74 13.53 5.76
N ALA A 28 -2.67 13.38 4.98
CA ALA A 28 -1.74 12.26 5.16
C ALA A 28 -1.07 12.30 6.54
N ALA A 29 -0.66 13.50 6.98
CA ALA A 29 -0.09 13.78 8.29
C ALA A 29 -0.50 15.18 8.77
N TYR A 30 -0.43 15.39 10.09
CA TYR A 30 -0.59 16.72 10.67
C TYR A 30 0.41 17.01 11.81
N PRO A 31 1.16 18.13 11.76
CA PRO A 31 1.25 19.09 10.65
C PRO A 31 2.11 18.56 9.48
N GLY A 32 2.00 19.16 8.30
CA GLY A 32 2.98 18.99 7.20
C GLY A 32 2.41 18.50 5.88
N TYR A 33 1.45 17.58 5.89
CA TYR A 33 0.86 17.02 4.67
C TYR A 33 -0.64 17.32 4.57
N ASP A 34 -0.96 18.60 4.34
CA ASP A 34 -2.31 19.17 4.39
C ASP A 34 -3.10 19.07 3.07
N MET A 35 -2.99 17.92 2.40
CA MET A 35 -3.75 17.60 1.19
C MET A 35 -4.34 16.20 1.24
N VAL A 36 -5.38 15.95 0.43
CA VAL A 36 -6.02 14.63 0.35
C VAL A 36 -5.30 13.79 -0.70
N PHE A 37 -4.36 12.95 -0.25
CA PHE A 37 -3.76 11.92 -1.09
C PHE A 37 -4.69 10.70 -1.16
N ALA A 38 -4.97 10.21 -2.38
CA ALA A 38 -5.88 9.08 -2.57
C ALA A 38 -5.38 7.81 -1.88
N ARG A 39 -4.10 7.47 -2.07
CA ARG A 39 -3.47 6.31 -1.43
C ARG A 39 -3.56 6.41 0.09
N ASP A 40 -3.07 7.50 0.66
CA ASP A 40 -2.99 7.72 2.10
C ASP A 40 -4.38 7.71 2.73
N ALA A 41 -5.32 8.49 2.21
CA ALA A 41 -6.67 8.56 2.76
C ALA A 41 -7.37 7.19 2.75
N MET A 42 -7.17 6.39 1.70
CA MET A 42 -7.79 5.06 1.60
C MET A 42 -7.11 4.03 2.51
N ILE A 43 -5.78 4.04 2.59
CA ILE A 43 -5.00 3.21 3.52
C ILE A 43 -5.35 3.57 4.97
N MET A 44 -5.39 4.86 5.30
CA MET A 44 -5.82 5.39 6.59
C MET A 44 -7.23 4.92 6.97
N SER A 45 -8.11 4.82 5.99
CA SER A 45 -9.49 4.40 6.23
C SER A 45 -9.63 2.92 6.60
N LEU A 46 -8.66 2.07 6.25
CA LEU A 46 -8.68 0.64 6.59
C LEU A 46 -8.75 0.42 8.10
N GLY A 47 -7.82 0.98 8.86
CA GLY A 47 -7.79 0.91 10.32
C GLY A 47 -8.77 1.87 10.99
N ALA A 48 -8.93 3.09 10.46
CA ALA A 48 -9.85 4.07 11.03
C ALA A 48 -11.31 3.54 11.09
N SER A 49 -11.71 2.76 10.09
CA SER A 49 -13.04 2.14 10.05
C SER A 49 -13.30 1.05 11.11
N LEU A 50 -12.27 0.63 11.84
CA LEU A 50 -12.38 -0.31 12.96
C LEU A 50 -12.65 0.41 14.30
N VAL A 51 -12.53 1.74 14.33
CA VAL A 51 -12.74 2.56 15.54
C VAL A 51 -14.19 3.06 15.57
N ASN A 52 -15.13 2.12 15.60
CA ASN A 52 -16.58 2.39 15.56
C ASN A 52 -16.93 3.34 14.40
N THR A 53 -17.85 4.29 14.63
CA THR A 53 -18.28 5.29 13.64
C THR A 53 -17.46 6.58 13.69
N LYS A 54 -16.43 6.67 14.54
CA LYS A 54 -15.69 7.92 14.81
C LYS A 54 -15.16 8.58 13.55
N PHE A 55 -14.58 7.79 12.65
CA PHE A 55 -14.00 8.27 11.39
C PHE A 55 -14.92 8.09 10.17
N LYS A 56 -16.20 7.73 10.37
CA LYS A 56 -17.14 7.49 9.27
C LYS A 56 -17.33 8.73 8.38
N LYS A 57 -17.40 9.92 8.98
CA LYS A 57 -17.60 11.18 8.23
C LYS A 57 -16.38 11.52 7.38
N VAL A 58 -15.19 11.57 7.98
CA VAL A 58 -13.94 11.93 7.27
C VAL A 58 -13.59 10.94 6.16
N PHE A 59 -13.86 9.63 6.34
CA PHE A 59 -13.68 8.64 5.28
C PHE A 59 -14.63 8.92 4.09
N LYS A 60 -15.91 9.20 4.38
CA LYS A 60 -16.88 9.60 3.34
C LYS A 60 -16.43 10.88 2.62
N ASP A 61 -15.98 11.89 3.36
CA ASP A 61 -15.57 13.18 2.80
C ASP A 61 -14.34 13.01 1.89
N SER A 62 -13.38 12.16 2.27
CA SER A 62 -12.22 11.81 1.44
C SER A 62 -12.65 11.18 0.10
N LEU A 63 -13.55 10.19 0.15
CA LEU A 63 -14.12 9.57 -1.07
C LEU A 63 -14.90 10.58 -1.93
N MET A 64 -15.61 11.52 -1.30
CA MET A 64 -16.34 12.56 -2.01
C MET A 64 -15.42 13.54 -2.72
N VAL A 65 -14.33 13.99 -2.08
CA VAL A 65 -13.33 14.87 -2.69
C VAL A 65 -12.69 14.21 -3.91
N LEU A 66 -12.21 12.97 -3.76
CA LEU A 66 -11.60 12.23 -4.87
C LEU A 66 -12.56 12.01 -6.05
N ALA A 67 -13.84 11.74 -5.78
CA ALA A 67 -14.83 11.58 -6.83
C ALA A 67 -15.18 12.90 -7.54
N ASN A 68 -15.20 14.02 -6.80
CA ASN A 68 -15.51 15.34 -7.36
C ASN A 68 -14.41 15.82 -8.32
N TYR A 69 -13.16 15.44 -8.07
CA TYR A 69 -12.00 15.79 -8.89
C TYR A 69 -11.52 14.62 -9.75
N GLN A 70 -12.38 13.63 -10.02
CA GLN A 70 -12.09 12.61 -11.03
C GLN A 70 -11.95 13.28 -12.41
N SER A 71 -10.89 12.94 -13.13
CA SER A 71 -10.67 13.45 -14.49
C SER A 71 -11.75 12.97 -15.47
N GLU A 72 -11.85 13.64 -16.61
CA GLU A 72 -12.85 13.32 -17.63
C GLU A 72 -12.76 11.86 -18.14
N ASN A 73 -11.53 11.36 -18.31
CA ASN A 73 -11.25 10.00 -18.79
C ASN A 73 -11.42 8.91 -17.71
N GLY A 74 -11.64 9.30 -16.45
CA GLY A 74 -11.93 8.41 -15.33
C GLY A 74 -10.80 8.19 -14.33
N GLN A 75 -9.60 8.74 -14.55
CA GLN A 75 -8.51 8.68 -13.57
C GLN A 75 -8.87 9.45 -12.30
N ILE A 76 -8.64 8.82 -11.14
CA ILE A 76 -8.75 9.46 -9.83
C ILE A 76 -7.44 10.21 -9.52
N PRO A 77 -7.49 11.44 -8.99
CA PRO A 77 -6.29 12.18 -8.64
C PRO A 77 -5.47 11.44 -7.58
N ASN A 78 -4.15 11.48 -7.71
CA ASN A 78 -3.20 11.12 -6.67
C ASN A 78 -3.34 12.04 -5.46
N ALA A 79 -3.42 13.35 -5.68
CA ALA A 79 -3.50 14.36 -4.64
C ALA A 79 -4.48 15.47 -5.01
N VAL A 80 -5.26 15.94 -4.02
CA VAL A 80 -6.11 17.13 -4.12
C VAL A 80 -5.67 18.12 -3.06
N ASP A 81 -4.95 19.15 -3.48
CA ASP A 81 -4.48 20.24 -2.64
C ASP A 81 -5.18 21.56 -3.03
N ILE A 82 -6.42 21.71 -2.59
CA ILE A 82 -7.21 22.94 -2.78
C ILE A 82 -7.62 23.60 -1.46
N PHE A 83 -7.22 22.99 -0.35
CA PHE A 83 -7.63 23.35 1.01
C PHE A 83 -6.48 23.89 1.85
N SER A 84 -5.22 23.71 1.40
CA SER A 84 -4.06 24.29 2.04
C SER A 84 -3.94 25.79 1.74
N LYS A 85 -2.97 26.44 2.39
CA LYS A 85 -2.60 27.83 2.11
C LYS A 85 -1.78 27.98 0.81
N ARG A 86 -1.35 26.88 0.20
CA ARG A 86 -0.53 26.91 -1.03
C ARG A 86 -1.42 27.17 -2.26
N LYS A 87 -0.77 27.33 -3.42
CA LYS A 87 -1.47 27.43 -4.69
C LYS A 87 -2.28 26.15 -4.92
N PRO A 88 -3.60 26.26 -5.17
CA PRO A 88 -4.43 25.10 -5.43
C PRO A 88 -3.91 24.28 -6.62
N HIS A 89 -3.80 22.97 -6.46
CA HIS A 89 -3.44 22.05 -7.53
C HIS A 89 -4.03 20.65 -7.30
N ILE A 90 -4.14 19.89 -8.40
CA ILE A 90 -4.66 18.52 -8.41
C ILE A 90 -3.70 17.71 -9.27
N ASP A 91 -3.14 16.65 -8.69
CA ASP A 91 -2.19 15.78 -9.36
C ASP A 91 -2.82 14.42 -9.66
N TYR A 92 -2.65 13.91 -10.88
CA TYR A 92 -3.25 12.65 -11.31
C TYR A 92 -2.27 11.49 -11.43
N GLN A 93 -0.96 11.73 -11.45
CA GLN A 93 0.12 10.91 -12.01
C GLN A 93 0.37 9.51 -11.36
N SER A 94 -0.65 8.90 -10.76
CA SER A 94 -0.63 7.56 -10.19
C SER A 94 -1.74 6.67 -10.76
N ILE A 95 -1.45 5.37 -10.88
CA ILE A 95 -2.43 4.31 -11.16
C ILE A 95 -3.10 3.81 -9.87
N ASP A 96 -2.36 3.79 -8.76
CA ASP A 96 -2.82 3.20 -7.50
C ASP A 96 -3.91 4.04 -6.82
N SER A 97 -3.97 5.36 -7.09
CA SER A 97 -5.03 6.25 -6.63
C SER A 97 -6.41 5.77 -7.06
N THR A 98 -6.53 5.34 -8.32
CA THR A 98 -7.77 4.86 -8.92
C THR A 98 -8.15 3.49 -8.35
N LEU A 99 -7.17 2.62 -8.11
CA LEU A 99 -7.37 1.33 -7.48
C LEU A 99 -7.83 1.47 -6.02
N TRP A 100 -7.14 2.30 -5.25
CA TRP A 100 -7.46 2.58 -3.85
C TRP A 100 -8.81 3.24 -3.69
N PHE A 101 -9.22 4.15 -4.58
CA PHE A 101 -10.54 4.77 -4.56
C PHE A 101 -11.68 3.76 -4.69
N ILE A 102 -11.55 2.79 -5.61
CA ILE A 102 -12.55 1.74 -5.76
C ILE A 102 -12.55 0.84 -4.52
N ILE A 103 -11.37 0.42 -4.03
CA ILE A 103 -11.26 -0.36 -2.79
C ILE A 103 -11.95 0.36 -1.63
N GLY A 104 -11.63 1.64 -1.41
CA GLY A 104 -12.17 2.45 -0.33
C GLY A 104 -13.69 2.57 -0.37
N ASN A 105 -14.28 2.75 -1.55
CA ASN A 105 -15.73 2.75 -1.72
C ASN A 105 -16.40 1.46 -1.23
N TYR A 106 -15.83 0.30 -1.58
CA TYR A 106 -16.36 -0.99 -1.16
C TYR A 106 -16.10 -1.28 0.32
N ILE A 107 -14.93 -0.91 0.85
CA ILE A 107 -14.61 -1.02 2.27
C ILE A 107 -15.56 -0.14 3.10
N TYR A 108 -15.82 1.10 2.67
CA TYR A 108 -16.79 2.00 3.32
C TYR A 108 -18.17 1.34 3.46
N LYS A 109 -18.67 0.78 2.35
CA LYS A 109 -19.94 0.06 2.33
C LYS A 109 -19.93 -1.11 3.31
N GLN A 110 -18.89 -1.94 3.29
CA GLN A 110 -18.80 -3.14 4.13
C GLN A 110 -18.72 -2.80 5.62
N ARG A 111 -17.91 -1.80 5.99
CA ARG A 111 -17.65 -1.42 7.38
C ARG A 111 -18.83 -0.74 8.05
N TYR A 112 -19.53 0.11 7.32
CA TYR A 112 -20.62 0.92 7.88
C TYR A 112 -22.00 0.46 7.44
N ASN A 113 -22.09 -0.66 6.73
CA ASN A 113 -23.31 -1.17 6.10
C ASN A 113 -24.05 -0.07 5.29
N ASP A 114 -23.28 0.79 4.63
CA ASP A 114 -23.77 2.01 3.98
C ASP A 114 -23.60 1.92 2.46
N SER A 115 -24.67 1.47 1.79
CA SER A 115 -24.67 1.36 0.33
C SER A 115 -24.96 2.67 -0.40
N VAL A 116 -25.32 3.74 0.32
CA VAL A 116 -25.78 5.00 -0.30
C VAL A 116 -24.63 5.67 -1.03
N LEU A 117 -23.44 5.74 -0.41
CA LEU A 117 -22.27 6.34 -1.03
C LEU A 117 -21.83 5.57 -2.29
N LEU A 118 -21.76 4.24 -2.21
CA LEU A 118 -21.39 3.40 -3.35
C LEU A 118 -22.38 3.57 -4.52
N LYS A 119 -23.69 3.65 -4.24
CA LYS A 119 -24.71 3.90 -5.27
C LYS A 119 -24.54 5.28 -5.89
N LYS A 120 -24.26 6.32 -5.07
CA LYS A 120 -24.02 7.69 -5.53
C LYS A 120 -22.80 7.77 -6.46
N GLN A 121 -21.73 7.06 -6.13
CA GLN A 121 -20.46 7.08 -6.89
C GLN A 121 -20.37 5.98 -7.97
N LYS A 122 -21.49 5.30 -8.29
CA LYS A 122 -21.50 4.21 -9.29
C LYS A 122 -20.91 4.64 -10.63
N LYS A 123 -21.30 5.81 -11.15
CA LYS A 123 -20.76 6.36 -12.41
C LYS A 123 -19.26 6.67 -12.32
N ASN A 124 -18.79 7.18 -11.18
CA ASN A 124 -17.37 7.42 -10.97
C ASN A 124 -16.57 6.12 -10.98
N ILE A 125 -17.08 5.07 -10.34
CA ILE A 125 -16.46 3.74 -10.30
C ILE A 125 -16.44 3.11 -11.70
N GLU A 126 -17.52 3.23 -12.48
CA GLU A 126 -17.56 2.76 -13.87
C GLU A 126 -16.51 3.46 -14.74
N LYS A 127 -16.37 4.79 -14.63
CA LYS A 127 -15.32 5.54 -15.33
C LYS A 127 -13.92 5.12 -14.87
N ALA A 128 -13.70 4.93 -13.58
CA ALA A 128 -12.43 4.48 -13.02
C ALA A 128 -12.05 3.09 -13.54
N LEU A 129 -13.00 2.16 -13.59
CA LEU A 129 -12.79 0.83 -14.16
C LEU A 129 -12.47 0.87 -15.66
N ASN A 130 -13.15 1.76 -16.42
CA ASN A 130 -12.85 1.97 -17.83
C ASN A 130 -11.44 2.52 -18.03
N TRP A 131 -11.03 3.51 -17.24
CA TRP A 131 -9.68 4.06 -17.28
C TRP A 131 -8.61 2.99 -16.96
N LEU A 132 -8.85 2.16 -15.93
CA LEU A 132 -7.97 1.03 -15.59
C LEU A 132 -7.91 0.00 -16.72
N ALA A 133 -9.01 -0.27 -17.42
CA ALA A 133 -9.01 -1.19 -18.55
C ALA A 133 -8.12 -0.69 -19.71
N CYS A 134 -8.00 0.63 -19.89
CA CYS A 134 -7.06 1.21 -20.86
C CYS A 134 -5.59 1.05 -20.46
N GLN A 135 -5.29 0.66 -19.22
CA GLN A 135 -3.93 0.37 -18.76
C GLN A 135 -3.53 -1.10 -18.98
N ASP A 136 -4.30 -1.89 -19.73
CA ASP A 136 -3.96 -3.28 -20.10
C ASP A 136 -3.48 -3.35 -21.56
N PRO A 137 -2.23 -2.95 -21.88
CA PRO A 137 -1.75 -2.82 -23.25
C PRO A 137 -1.55 -4.17 -23.96
N LYS A 138 -1.64 -5.29 -23.24
CA LYS A 138 -1.45 -6.65 -23.77
C LYS A 138 -2.75 -7.46 -23.82
N GLU A 139 -3.87 -6.88 -23.37
CA GLU A 139 -5.16 -7.56 -23.21
C GLU A 139 -5.09 -8.87 -22.39
N ASN A 140 -4.09 -8.97 -21.50
CA ASN A 140 -3.82 -10.15 -20.67
C ASN A 140 -4.36 -9.98 -19.25
N SER A 141 -5.15 -8.93 -19.00
CA SER A 141 -5.72 -8.56 -17.69
C SER A 141 -4.72 -8.02 -16.69
N MET A 142 -3.48 -7.73 -17.10
CA MET A 142 -2.49 -7.08 -16.26
C MET A 142 -2.44 -5.58 -16.54
N LEU A 143 -2.36 -4.79 -15.48
CA LEU A 143 -2.21 -3.33 -15.61
C LEU A 143 -0.74 -2.99 -15.78
N ALA A 144 -0.42 -2.21 -16.80
CA ALA A 144 0.85 -1.56 -16.98
C ALA A 144 0.83 -0.18 -16.33
N GLN A 145 1.94 0.20 -15.70
CA GLN A 145 2.13 1.54 -15.14
C GLN A 145 3.39 2.19 -15.69
N LEU A 146 3.44 3.52 -15.63
CA LEU A 146 4.65 4.28 -15.93
C LEU A 146 5.60 4.28 -14.70
N PRO A 147 6.87 4.68 -14.85
CA PRO A 147 7.72 4.97 -13.70
C PRO A 147 7.03 5.91 -12.72
N THR A 148 7.36 5.79 -11.42
CA THR A 148 6.92 6.72 -10.36
C THR A 148 5.42 6.98 -10.28
N SER A 149 4.60 5.99 -10.67
CA SER A 149 3.14 6.12 -10.75
C SER A 149 2.38 5.22 -9.77
N ASP A 150 3.01 4.91 -8.64
CA ASP A 150 2.37 4.28 -7.48
C ASP A 150 3.07 4.74 -6.20
N TRP A 151 2.83 4.03 -5.09
CA TRP A 151 3.40 4.33 -3.79
C TRP A 151 4.92 4.52 -3.73
N GLN A 152 5.68 3.99 -4.70
CA GLN A 152 7.12 4.20 -4.87
C GLN A 152 7.38 5.34 -5.88
N ASP A 153 6.79 6.50 -5.61
CA ASP A 153 6.77 7.69 -6.47
C ASP A 153 8.12 8.39 -6.65
N ALA A 154 9.15 8.04 -5.86
CA ALA A 154 10.52 8.51 -6.07
C ALA A 154 11.49 7.40 -6.50
N PHE A 155 10.98 6.26 -6.97
CA PHE A 155 11.80 5.12 -7.41
C PHE A 155 11.88 5.04 -8.93
N PRO A 156 13.05 5.26 -9.54
CA PRO A 156 13.16 5.25 -10.99
C PRO A 156 13.17 3.80 -11.52
N HIS A 157 12.77 3.64 -12.79
CA HIS A 157 12.80 2.39 -13.54
C HIS A 157 12.00 1.20 -12.96
N ARG A 158 10.89 1.48 -12.26
CA ARG A 158 9.84 0.49 -11.96
C ARG A 158 8.58 0.78 -12.78
N TYR A 159 8.37 0.04 -13.87
CA TYR A 159 7.30 0.28 -14.84
C TYR A 159 6.78 -1.02 -15.47
N GLY A 160 5.78 -0.91 -16.34
CA GLY A 160 5.14 -2.06 -16.94
C GLY A 160 4.28 -2.79 -15.92
N PHE A 161 4.38 -4.11 -15.86
CA PHE A 161 3.59 -4.94 -14.95
C PHE A 161 4.26 -4.99 -13.57
N THR A 162 3.81 -4.14 -12.65
CA THR A 162 4.30 -4.15 -11.25
C THR A 162 3.43 -5.04 -10.38
N ILE A 163 4.05 -5.71 -9.39
CA ILE A 163 3.29 -6.56 -8.47
C ILE A 163 2.28 -5.73 -7.65
N HIS A 164 2.63 -4.50 -7.25
CA HIS A 164 1.76 -3.63 -6.48
C HIS A 164 0.44 -3.29 -7.21
N SER A 165 0.52 -2.89 -8.48
CA SER A 165 -0.67 -2.63 -9.29
C SER A 165 -1.49 -3.90 -9.50
N GLN A 166 -0.85 -5.05 -9.70
CA GLN A 166 -1.57 -6.31 -9.91
C GLN A 166 -2.36 -6.76 -8.67
N VAL A 167 -1.79 -6.64 -7.46
CA VAL A 167 -2.47 -7.09 -6.23
C VAL A 167 -3.66 -6.18 -5.88
N LEU A 168 -3.52 -4.88 -6.08
CA LEU A 168 -4.62 -3.93 -5.91
C LEU A 168 -5.71 -4.15 -6.96
N TYR A 169 -5.33 -4.35 -8.23
CA TYR A 169 -6.30 -4.63 -9.30
C TYR A 169 -7.04 -5.94 -9.10
N TYR A 170 -6.34 -6.99 -8.66
CA TYR A 170 -6.96 -8.26 -8.30
C TYR A 170 -8.03 -8.06 -7.21
N LYS A 171 -7.71 -7.30 -6.17
CA LYS A 171 -8.69 -6.97 -5.12
C LYS A 171 -9.87 -6.16 -5.66
N VAL A 172 -9.63 -5.17 -6.52
CA VAL A 172 -10.69 -4.41 -7.21
C VAL A 172 -11.61 -5.36 -7.98
N LEU A 173 -11.05 -6.26 -8.79
CA LEU A 173 -11.83 -7.22 -9.59
C LEU A 173 -12.70 -8.14 -8.71
N GLN A 174 -12.18 -8.59 -7.56
CA GLN A 174 -12.96 -9.34 -6.59
C GLN A 174 -14.12 -8.52 -6.01
N LEU A 175 -13.85 -7.26 -5.61
CA LEU A 175 -14.86 -6.38 -4.99
C LEU A 175 -15.98 -6.02 -5.96
N VAL A 176 -15.67 -5.76 -7.23
CA VAL A 176 -16.67 -5.45 -8.27
C VAL A 176 -17.36 -6.70 -8.84
N GLY A 177 -16.96 -7.89 -8.41
CA GLY A 177 -17.56 -9.17 -8.82
C GLY A 177 -17.10 -9.71 -10.17
N ASN A 178 -16.02 -9.17 -10.76
CA ASN A 178 -15.46 -9.68 -12.02
C ASN A 178 -14.48 -10.85 -11.76
N LEU A 179 -15.02 -11.95 -11.23
CA LEU A 179 -14.24 -13.11 -10.79
C LEU A 179 -13.51 -13.81 -11.94
N LYS A 180 -14.09 -13.81 -13.15
CA LYS A 180 -13.44 -14.37 -14.34
C LYS A 180 -12.16 -13.62 -14.70
N LYS A 181 -12.19 -12.28 -14.71
CA LYS A 181 -10.98 -11.47 -14.97
C LYS A 181 -9.99 -11.57 -13.82
N ALA A 182 -10.46 -11.63 -12.57
CA ALA A 182 -9.59 -11.84 -11.41
C ALA A 182 -8.80 -13.16 -11.54
N GLU A 183 -9.46 -14.26 -11.89
CA GLU A 183 -8.80 -15.56 -12.07
C GLU A 183 -7.84 -15.56 -13.28
N LYS A 184 -8.19 -14.87 -14.38
CA LYS A 184 -7.26 -14.66 -15.51
C LYS A 184 -6.01 -13.89 -15.08
N LEU A 185 -6.16 -12.79 -14.34
CA LEU A 185 -5.04 -12.00 -13.81
C LEU A 185 -4.16 -12.85 -12.89
N LYS A 186 -4.76 -13.57 -11.93
CA LYS A 186 -4.02 -14.46 -11.02
C LYS A 186 -3.21 -15.51 -11.79
N ASN A 187 -3.80 -16.15 -12.79
CA ASN A 187 -3.08 -17.12 -13.62
C ASN A 187 -1.94 -16.47 -14.41
N THR A 188 -2.17 -15.28 -14.97
CA THR A 188 -1.17 -14.55 -15.77
C THR A 188 0.04 -14.15 -14.91
N VAL A 189 -0.21 -13.53 -13.74
CA VAL A 189 0.82 -13.13 -12.77
C VAL A 189 1.69 -14.32 -12.33
N ASN A 190 1.12 -15.52 -12.26
CA ASN A 190 1.78 -16.72 -11.75
C ASN A 190 2.47 -17.60 -12.81
N LYS A 191 1.87 -17.70 -14.00
CA LYS A 191 2.19 -18.78 -14.95
C LYS A 191 2.52 -18.31 -16.36
N ASP A 192 2.17 -17.07 -16.74
CA ASP A 192 2.41 -16.58 -18.10
C ASP A 192 3.90 -16.64 -18.47
N SER A 193 4.22 -17.14 -19.66
CA SER A 193 5.62 -17.31 -20.07
C SER A 193 6.36 -15.99 -20.21
N ASP A 194 5.65 -14.94 -20.63
CA ASP A 194 6.23 -13.66 -21.02
C ASP A 194 6.05 -12.56 -19.97
N THR A 195 4.99 -12.60 -19.16
CA THR A 195 4.66 -11.53 -18.20
C THR A 195 4.50 -11.99 -16.76
N LYS A 196 4.75 -13.28 -16.43
CA LYS A 196 4.69 -13.71 -15.02
C LYS A 196 5.66 -12.90 -14.16
N LEU A 197 5.21 -12.62 -12.96
CA LEU A 197 6.01 -12.02 -11.90
C LEU A 197 6.50 -13.07 -10.91
N TRP A 198 5.85 -14.24 -10.80
CA TRP A 198 6.33 -15.29 -9.89
C TRP A 198 7.65 -15.90 -10.37
N ASN A 199 8.72 -15.75 -9.57
CA ASN A 199 10.07 -16.25 -9.87
C ASN A 199 10.42 -17.56 -9.15
N TYR A 200 9.42 -18.29 -8.65
CA TYR A 200 9.54 -19.50 -7.82
C TYR A 200 9.93 -19.29 -6.34
N ASN A 201 10.32 -18.08 -5.94
CA ASN A 201 10.59 -17.70 -4.55
C ASN A 201 9.65 -16.59 -4.06
N TYR A 202 9.48 -15.55 -4.87
CA TYR A 202 8.64 -14.38 -4.62
C TYR A 202 8.15 -13.77 -5.95
N TYR A 203 7.32 -12.75 -5.89
CA TYR A 203 6.94 -11.95 -7.06
C TYR A 203 7.97 -10.87 -7.33
N LEU A 204 8.42 -10.81 -8.58
CA LEU A 204 9.26 -9.74 -9.10
C LEU A 204 8.58 -8.37 -8.91
N PRO A 205 9.37 -7.30 -8.70
CA PRO A 205 8.86 -5.96 -8.43
C PRO A 205 8.14 -5.41 -9.67
N TRP A 206 8.70 -5.68 -10.85
CA TRP A 206 8.15 -5.30 -12.14
C TRP A 206 8.69 -6.17 -13.28
N ARG A 207 7.95 -6.20 -14.39
CA ARG A 207 8.35 -6.80 -15.67
C ARG A 207 7.69 -6.09 -16.83
N TRP A 208 8.38 -5.98 -17.96
CA TRP A 208 7.84 -5.41 -19.18
C TRP A 208 7.97 -6.34 -20.40
N LYS A 209 8.92 -6.09 -21.29
CA LYS A 209 9.13 -6.84 -22.53
C LYS A 209 10.43 -7.65 -22.48
N ASN A 210 10.45 -8.71 -23.29
CA ASN A 210 11.66 -9.50 -23.52
C ASN A 210 12.18 -9.21 -24.94
N HIS A 211 13.50 -9.05 -25.06
CA HIS A 211 14.23 -8.73 -26.27
C HIS A 211 15.32 -9.78 -26.51
N ASN A 212 14.93 -10.98 -26.96
CA ASN A 212 15.79 -12.16 -27.15
C ASN A 212 16.66 -12.46 -25.91
N LYS A 213 17.87 -11.90 -25.86
CA LYS A 213 18.81 -12.04 -24.74
C LYS A 213 18.41 -11.19 -23.52
N TYR A 214 17.83 -10.03 -23.75
CA TYR A 214 17.54 -9.05 -22.69
C TYR A 214 16.11 -9.21 -22.17
N HIS A 215 15.93 -9.12 -20.86
CA HIS A 215 14.63 -9.22 -20.22
C HIS A 215 14.46 -7.98 -19.34
N GLU A 216 13.47 -7.15 -19.64
CA GLU A 216 13.16 -5.96 -18.85
C GLU A 216 12.36 -6.38 -17.61
N LYS A 217 13.07 -6.58 -16.50
CA LYS A 217 12.49 -6.96 -15.22
C LYS A 217 13.42 -6.51 -14.09
N GLY A 218 12.85 -6.15 -12.96
CA GLY A 218 13.59 -6.00 -11.71
C GLY A 218 13.77 -7.35 -11.04
N GLU A 219 14.86 -7.51 -10.28
CA GLU A 219 15.15 -8.77 -9.56
C GLU A 219 15.21 -8.60 -8.04
N TRP A 220 15.03 -7.38 -7.53
CA TRP A 220 14.89 -7.13 -6.10
C TRP A 220 13.51 -7.56 -5.56
N PHE A 221 13.42 -7.76 -4.26
CA PHE A 221 12.17 -8.08 -3.58
C PHE A 221 11.37 -6.80 -3.26
N ASP A 222 10.22 -6.60 -3.94
CA ASP A 222 9.22 -5.58 -3.57
C ASP A 222 8.45 -6.09 -2.35
N THR A 223 8.84 -5.60 -1.17
CA THR A 223 8.32 -6.13 0.09
C THR A 223 6.82 -5.91 0.24
N LEU A 224 6.32 -4.68 0.07
CA LEU A 224 4.90 -4.38 0.23
C LEU A 224 4.06 -5.13 -0.80
N GLY A 225 4.46 -5.14 -2.07
CA GLY A 225 3.77 -5.85 -3.13
C GLY A 225 3.64 -7.35 -2.85
N ASN A 226 4.70 -7.98 -2.37
CA ASN A 226 4.69 -9.39 -1.98
C ASN A 226 3.82 -9.66 -0.74
N VAL A 227 3.85 -8.80 0.27
CA VAL A 227 2.97 -8.92 1.45
C VAL A 227 1.50 -8.77 1.07
N LEU A 228 1.16 -7.78 0.24
CA LEU A 228 -0.19 -7.60 -0.27
C LEU A 228 -0.64 -8.81 -1.12
N ALA A 229 0.27 -9.40 -1.90
CA ALA A 229 -0.01 -10.61 -2.70
C ALA A 229 -0.49 -11.80 -1.86
N THR A 230 0.07 -11.97 -0.65
CA THR A 230 -0.38 -13.01 0.29
C THR A 230 -1.72 -12.68 0.92
N ILE A 231 -1.97 -11.40 1.22
CA ILE A 231 -3.22 -10.94 1.83
C ILE A 231 -4.39 -11.09 0.86
N VAL A 232 -4.26 -10.61 -0.37
CA VAL A 232 -5.35 -10.66 -1.37
C VAL A 232 -5.49 -12.05 -2.01
N CYS A 233 -4.65 -13.02 -1.66
CA CYS A 233 -4.67 -14.39 -2.18
C CYS A 233 -4.37 -14.50 -3.70
N ILE A 234 -3.58 -13.57 -4.24
CA ILE A 234 -2.91 -13.80 -5.54
C ILE A 234 -1.85 -14.90 -5.38
N ALA A 235 -1.13 -14.87 -4.26
CA ALA A 235 -0.28 -15.95 -3.79
C ALA A 235 -1.16 -17.06 -3.20
N ASP A 236 -0.94 -18.31 -3.64
CA ASP A 236 -1.50 -19.47 -2.95
C ASP A 236 -0.78 -19.74 -1.62
N SER A 237 -1.27 -20.69 -0.81
CA SER A 237 -0.69 -21.00 0.50
C SER A 237 0.79 -21.35 0.46
N LYS A 238 1.27 -22.07 -0.57
CA LYS A 238 2.69 -22.46 -0.70
C LYS A 238 3.54 -21.25 -1.10
N GLN A 239 3.02 -20.41 -1.98
CA GLN A 239 3.68 -19.17 -2.40
C GLN A 239 3.78 -18.17 -1.25
N SER A 240 2.69 -17.99 -0.49
CA SER A 240 2.68 -17.14 0.71
C SER A 240 3.68 -17.63 1.75
N GLU A 241 3.79 -18.94 1.96
CA GLU A 241 4.80 -19.49 2.87
C GLU A 241 6.23 -19.17 2.41
N LYS A 242 6.53 -19.31 1.10
CA LYS A 242 7.83 -18.94 0.54
C LYS A 242 8.14 -17.45 0.74
N ILE A 243 7.19 -16.57 0.47
CA ILE A 243 7.33 -15.11 0.65
C ILE A 243 7.62 -14.79 2.12
N LEU A 244 6.80 -15.30 3.06
CA LEU A 244 6.97 -15.03 4.48
C LEU A 244 8.29 -15.60 5.02
N ASN A 245 8.70 -16.79 4.57
CA ASN A 245 9.99 -17.36 4.93
C ASN A 245 11.16 -16.56 4.35
N TYR A 246 11.02 -15.99 3.15
CA TYR A 246 12.02 -15.09 2.56
C TYR A 246 12.20 -13.83 3.41
N ILE A 247 11.11 -13.21 3.88
CA ILE A 247 11.13 -12.05 4.78
C ILE A 247 11.93 -12.36 6.06
N ILE A 248 11.61 -13.47 6.72
CA ILE A 248 12.25 -13.89 7.98
C ILE A 248 13.73 -14.23 7.74
N LYS A 249 14.04 -15.03 6.72
CA LYS A 249 15.41 -15.45 6.40
C LYS A 249 16.33 -14.27 6.15
N ASN A 250 15.84 -13.24 5.47
CA ASN A 250 16.60 -12.06 5.12
C ASN A 250 16.51 -10.91 6.14
N LYS A 251 15.80 -11.10 7.27
CA LYS A 251 15.64 -10.09 8.33
C LYS A 251 15.07 -8.75 7.79
N ILE A 252 14.16 -8.84 6.83
CA ILE A 252 13.46 -7.68 6.23
C ILE A 252 12.54 -7.00 7.26
N ASP A 253 12.13 -7.74 8.29
CA ASP A 253 11.27 -7.32 9.39
C ASP A 253 12.04 -6.82 10.64
N GLN A 254 13.34 -6.59 10.53
CA GLN A 254 14.21 -6.09 11.60
C GLN A 254 14.82 -4.72 11.24
N PRO A 255 15.22 -3.87 12.21
CA PRO A 255 14.90 -3.96 13.64
C PRO A 255 13.39 -3.84 13.94
N TYR A 256 12.64 -3.23 13.03
CA TYR A 256 11.18 -3.08 13.10
C TYR A 256 10.50 -3.51 11.79
N PRO A 257 9.26 -4.01 11.83
CA PRO A 257 8.51 -4.34 10.63
C PRO A 257 8.02 -3.06 9.92
N MET A 258 8.29 -2.83 8.63
CA MET A 258 9.20 -3.59 7.77
C MET A 258 9.91 -2.71 6.75
N LYS A 259 11.06 -3.16 6.25
CA LYS A 259 11.75 -2.54 5.09
C LYS A 259 10.86 -2.67 3.84
N ALA A 260 10.09 -1.63 3.54
CA ALA A 260 8.82 -1.79 2.83
C ALA A 260 8.91 -1.85 1.31
N SER A 261 9.99 -1.31 0.73
CA SER A 261 10.06 -1.02 -0.70
C SER A 261 10.95 -1.99 -1.46
N VAL A 262 12.20 -2.16 -1.02
CA VAL A 262 13.25 -2.85 -1.78
C VAL A 262 14.10 -3.69 -0.86
N TRP A 263 14.40 -4.93 -1.28
CA TRP A 263 15.43 -5.76 -0.65
C TRP A 263 16.17 -6.64 -1.67
N PRO A 264 17.52 -6.75 -1.61
CA PRO A 264 18.43 -5.92 -0.81
C PRO A 264 18.38 -4.44 -1.25
N PRO A 265 18.95 -3.49 -0.47
CA PRO A 265 19.08 -2.11 -0.90
C PRO A 265 19.83 -2.02 -2.24
N ILE A 266 19.42 -1.10 -3.11
CA ILE A 266 20.09 -0.85 -4.38
C ILE A 266 21.29 0.07 -4.12
N THR A 267 22.46 -0.35 -4.56
CA THR A 267 23.72 0.39 -4.52
C THR A 267 24.17 0.77 -5.93
N PRO A 268 25.12 1.70 -6.12
CA PRO A 268 25.68 2.02 -7.44
C PRO A 268 26.19 0.82 -8.25
N ASP A 269 26.66 -0.23 -7.58
CA ASP A 269 27.14 -1.47 -8.21
C ASP A 269 26.01 -2.46 -8.55
N SER A 270 24.78 -2.17 -8.11
CA SER A 270 23.62 -3.02 -8.36
C SER A 270 23.17 -2.90 -9.81
N LYS A 271 22.80 -4.03 -10.42
CA LYS A 271 22.25 -4.08 -11.79
C LYS A 271 21.04 -3.17 -11.99
N ASP A 272 20.25 -2.99 -10.94
CA ASP A 272 19.02 -2.19 -10.95
C ASP A 272 19.27 -0.69 -10.66
N TRP A 273 20.53 -0.30 -10.40
CA TRP A 273 20.90 1.12 -10.25
C TRP A 273 20.85 1.85 -11.58
N GLN A 274 20.46 3.12 -11.51
CA GLN A 274 20.26 4.01 -12.65
C GLN A 274 20.82 5.38 -12.27
N GLU A 275 21.38 6.15 -13.21
CA GLU A 275 22.11 7.38 -12.88
C GLU A 275 21.27 8.36 -12.05
N TYR A 276 19.98 8.54 -12.37
CA TYR A 276 19.08 9.40 -11.61
C TYR A 276 18.93 9.03 -10.12
N PHE A 277 19.26 7.79 -9.70
CA PHE A 277 19.29 7.49 -8.27
C PHE A 277 20.24 8.42 -7.53
N SER A 278 21.30 8.95 -8.13
CA SER A 278 22.19 9.93 -7.45
C SER A 278 21.45 11.19 -6.99
N ASP A 279 20.38 11.55 -7.70
CA ASP A 279 19.66 12.81 -7.52
C ASP A 279 18.35 12.62 -6.76
N CYS A 280 17.95 11.38 -6.47
CA CYS A 280 16.72 11.08 -5.73
C CYS A 280 16.96 10.87 -4.23
N ASP A 281 15.89 10.97 -3.43
CA ASP A 281 15.94 10.74 -1.98
C ASP A 281 16.19 9.26 -1.61
N ALA A 282 15.96 8.35 -2.55
CA ALA A 282 16.20 6.92 -2.40
C ALA A 282 17.67 6.52 -2.73
N ARG A 283 18.58 7.48 -2.94
CA ARG A 283 19.99 7.20 -3.26
C ARG A 283 20.73 6.44 -2.16
N THR A 284 20.36 6.72 -0.91
CA THR A 284 21.05 6.19 0.26
C THR A 284 20.42 4.86 0.66
N THR A 285 21.25 3.83 0.83
CA THR A 285 20.78 2.52 1.31
C THR A 285 20.15 2.65 2.69
N TYR A 286 19.09 1.89 2.94
CA TYR A 286 18.29 1.90 4.16
C TYR A 286 17.51 3.19 4.43
N HIS A 287 17.51 4.15 3.50
CA HIS A 287 16.72 5.38 3.61
C HIS A 287 15.48 5.35 2.71
N TYR A 288 14.38 5.94 3.18
CA TYR A 288 13.17 6.19 2.39
C TYR A 288 12.70 4.95 1.60
N LEU A 289 12.62 5.03 0.26
CA LEU A 289 12.22 3.95 -0.63
C LEU A 289 13.36 2.96 -0.96
N ASN A 290 14.58 3.13 -0.48
CA ASN A 290 15.66 2.18 -0.69
C ASN A 290 15.93 1.41 0.61
N SER A 291 15.03 0.47 0.93
CA SER A 291 15.07 -0.35 2.14
C SER A 291 14.86 0.40 3.47
N GLY A 292 14.27 1.60 3.46
CA GLY A 292 13.74 2.22 4.68
C GLY A 292 12.58 1.42 5.27
N ILE A 293 12.42 1.49 6.59
CA ILE A 293 11.30 0.88 7.31
C ILE A 293 10.08 1.81 7.24
N TRP A 294 8.98 1.29 6.72
CA TRP A 294 7.68 1.98 6.76
C TRP A 294 6.73 1.14 7.61
N THR A 295 6.29 1.69 8.73
CA THR A 295 5.53 0.93 9.72
C THR A 295 4.13 0.59 9.23
N TYR A 296 3.52 1.36 8.30
CA TYR A 296 2.25 0.95 7.69
C TYR A 296 2.37 -0.38 6.92
N ALA A 297 3.49 -0.59 6.20
CA ALA A 297 3.77 -1.86 5.54
C ALA A 297 4.00 -2.98 6.58
N GLY A 298 4.63 -2.65 7.71
CA GLY A 298 4.70 -3.53 8.87
C GLY A 298 3.32 -3.95 9.41
N GLY A 299 2.35 -3.04 9.41
CA GLY A 299 0.97 -3.35 9.77
C GLY A 299 0.30 -4.33 8.80
N PHE A 300 0.50 -4.15 7.49
CA PHE A 300 0.08 -5.15 6.49
C PHE A 300 0.76 -6.51 6.74
N TYR A 301 2.06 -6.54 7.04
CA TYR A 301 2.78 -7.77 7.34
C TYR A 301 2.22 -8.50 8.57
N VAL A 302 1.91 -7.79 9.66
CA VAL A 302 1.27 -8.40 10.84
C VAL A 302 -0.10 -8.99 10.47
N CYS A 303 -0.92 -8.26 9.71
CA CYS A 303 -2.21 -8.77 9.23
C CYS A 303 -2.05 -10.04 8.38
N SER A 304 -1.03 -10.06 7.51
CA SER A 304 -0.68 -11.23 6.70
C SER A 304 -0.28 -12.45 7.56
N LEU A 305 0.54 -12.24 8.59
CA LEU A 305 0.90 -13.30 9.53
C LEU A 305 -0.33 -13.91 10.22
N VAL A 306 -1.28 -13.07 10.64
CA VAL A 306 -2.56 -13.51 11.21
C VAL A 306 -3.37 -14.31 10.19
N GLN A 307 -3.49 -13.85 8.94
CA GLN A 307 -4.19 -14.57 7.86
C GLN A 307 -3.62 -15.99 7.66
N HIS A 308 -2.30 -16.13 7.75
CA HIS A 308 -1.60 -17.39 7.62
C HIS A 308 -1.43 -18.15 8.94
N LYS A 309 -2.20 -17.79 9.98
CA LYS A 309 -2.25 -18.46 11.29
C LYS A 309 -0.90 -18.49 12.04
N LYS A 310 0.04 -17.61 11.68
CA LYS A 310 1.34 -17.46 12.36
C LYS A 310 1.18 -16.55 13.60
N PHE A 311 0.23 -16.87 14.48
CA PHE A 311 -0.23 -15.98 15.56
C PHE A 311 0.88 -15.54 16.53
N LYS A 312 1.73 -16.48 16.98
CA LYS A 312 2.84 -16.16 17.89
C LYS A 312 3.81 -15.16 17.29
N LEU A 313 4.14 -15.33 16.00
CA LEU A 313 5.00 -14.39 15.29
C LEU A 313 4.28 -13.05 15.08
N ALA A 314 2.98 -13.06 14.79
CA ALA A 314 2.19 -11.84 14.64
C ALA A 314 2.16 -11.01 15.94
N GLU A 315 2.04 -11.65 17.11
CA GLU A 315 2.12 -10.98 18.42
C GLU A 315 3.49 -10.35 18.67
N GLU A 316 4.57 -11.07 18.37
CA GLU A 316 5.95 -10.55 18.46
C GLU A 316 6.15 -9.34 17.54
N LYS A 317 5.68 -9.44 16.29
CA LYS A 317 5.82 -8.36 15.31
C LYS A 317 4.91 -7.17 15.60
N LEU A 318 3.75 -7.37 16.22
CA LEU A 318 2.91 -6.27 16.71
C LEU A 318 3.62 -5.49 17.82
N GLN A 319 4.32 -6.17 18.74
CA GLN A 319 5.14 -5.51 19.75
C GLN A 319 6.25 -4.66 19.11
N LYS A 320 6.99 -5.22 18.15
CA LYS A 320 8.02 -4.46 17.40
C LYS A 320 7.45 -3.32 16.57
N LEU A 321 6.26 -3.51 16.01
CA LEU A 321 5.56 -2.45 15.28
C LEU A 321 5.14 -1.30 16.21
N ALA A 322 4.72 -1.60 17.45
CA ALA A 322 4.42 -0.59 18.46
C ALA A 322 5.68 0.20 18.84
N GLU A 323 6.78 -0.51 19.10
CA GLU A 323 8.09 0.11 19.38
C GLU A 323 8.52 1.05 18.25
N GLY A 324 8.53 0.57 17.00
CA GLY A 324 8.92 1.35 15.82
C GLY A 324 8.08 2.61 15.62
N ASN A 325 6.74 2.51 15.78
CA ASN A 325 5.87 3.68 15.68
C ASN A 325 6.09 4.69 16.84
N LEU A 326 6.46 4.21 18.02
CA LEU A 326 6.67 5.07 19.20
C LEU A 326 8.05 5.73 19.24
N VAL A 327 9.01 5.34 18.38
CA VAL A 327 10.34 5.96 18.28
C VAL A 327 10.22 7.47 18.08
N GLN A 328 9.36 7.89 17.15
CA GLN A 328 9.04 9.30 16.91
C GLN A 328 7.58 9.43 16.47
N ASN A 329 6.65 9.16 17.39
CA ASN A 329 5.21 9.43 17.27
C ASN A 329 4.63 9.26 15.84
N PHE A 330 4.73 8.04 15.30
CA PHE A 330 4.29 7.69 13.95
C PHE A 330 4.94 8.54 12.84
N CYS A 331 6.25 8.75 12.90
CA CYS A 331 7.03 9.36 11.82
C CYS A 331 6.85 8.58 10.51
N GLU A 332 7.14 9.23 9.39
CA GLU A 332 6.83 8.70 8.07
C GLU A 332 7.54 7.38 7.77
N TRP A 333 8.85 7.33 8.00
CA TRP A 333 9.69 6.16 7.84
C TRP A 333 10.82 6.14 8.89
N LEU A 334 11.47 5.00 9.06
CA LEU A 334 12.67 4.81 9.87
C LEU A 334 13.81 4.32 8.98
N ASP A 335 15.04 4.64 9.33
CA ASP A 335 16.22 4.03 8.73
C ASP A 335 16.19 2.51 8.90
N GLY A 336 16.42 1.79 7.79
CA GLY A 336 16.26 0.35 7.71
C GLY A 336 17.29 -0.47 8.50
N GLU A 337 18.43 0.10 8.85
CA GLU A 337 19.48 -0.58 9.60
C GLU A 337 19.43 -0.21 11.09
N THR A 338 19.43 1.08 11.37
CA THR A 338 19.53 1.65 12.71
C THR A 338 18.18 1.83 13.40
N GLY A 339 17.08 1.89 12.64
CA GLY A 339 15.74 2.21 13.18
C GLY A 339 15.57 3.67 13.60
N LYS A 340 16.51 4.55 13.25
CA LYS A 340 16.40 6.00 13.53
C LYS A 340 15.28 6.62 12.72
N PRO A 341 14.50 7.55 13.28
CA PRO A 341 13.35 8.11 12.60
C PRO A 341 13.74 9.13 11.53
N SER A 342 12.90 9.23 10.49
CA SER A 342 12.91 10.34 9.54
C SER A 342 12.39 11.63 10.17
N GLN A 343 12.45 12.73 9.43
CA GLN A 343 11.71 13.93 9.82
C GLN A 343 10.20 13.71 9.69
N GLY A 344 9.43 14.49 10.45
CA GLY A 344 7.97 14.42 10.49
C GLY A 344 7.41 13.50 11.58
N GLU A 345 6.15 13.74 11.94
CA GLU A 345 5.40 12.99 12.95
C GLU A 345 3.95 12.83 12.49
N ASN A 346 3.18 12.02 13.22
CA ASN A 346 1.73 11.88 13.05
C ASN A 346 1.31 11.44 11.64
N GLN A 347 2.05 10.51 11.03
CA GLN A 347 1.71 9.99 9.72
C GLN A 347 0.54 9.01 9.82
N GLY A 348 -0.57 9.37 9.19
CA GLY A 348 -1.88 8.75 9.39
C GLY A 348 -1.94 7.30 8.97
N TRP A 349 -1.26 6.91 7.90
CA TRP A 349 -1.26 5.52 7.44
C TRP A 349 -0.58 4.56 8.42
N ASN A 350 0.41 5.03 9.19
CA ASN A 350 1.22 4.25 10.11
C ASN A 350 0.36 3.99 11.34
N ALA A 351 -0.33 5.03 11.82
CA ALA A 351 -1.34 4.95 12.86
C ALA A 351 -2.50 4.01 12.47
N SER A 352 -3.06 4.16 11.28
CA SER A 352 -4.16 3.33 10.82
C SER A 352 -3.78 1.85 10.71
N LEU A 353 -2.64 1.54 10.09
CA LEU A 353 -2.23 0.16 9.89
C LEU A 353 -1.77 -0.49 11.19
N PHE A 354 -1.30 0.30 12.16
CA PHE A 354 -1.14 -0.17 13.53
C PHE A 354 -2.48 -0.60 14.16
N ILE A 355 -3.54 0.20 14.02
CA ILE A 355 -4.89 -0.15 14.50
C ILE A 355 -5.39 -1.43 13.83
N ALA A 356 -5.22 -1.56 12.52
CA ALA A 356 -5.61 -2.77 11.79
C ALA A 356 -4.82 -4.02 12.26
N ALA A 357 -3.52 -3.88 12.50
CA ALA A 357 -2.68 -4.95 13.03
C ALA A 357 -3.08 -5.34 14.47
N TYR A 358 -3.35 -4.36 15.33
CA TYR A 358 -3.84 -4.56 16.70
C TYR A 358 -5.12 -5.40 16.71
N HIS A 359 -6.14 -4.99 15.94
CA HIS A 359 -7.40 -5.72 15.86
C HIS A 359 -7.21 -7.11 15.24
N SER A 360 -6.36 -7.23 14.22
CA SER A 360 -6.08 -8.54 13.60
C SER A 360 -5.52 -9.56 14.57
N VAL A 361 -4.54 -9.14 15.38
CA VAL A 361 -3.93 -10.03 16.40
C VAL A 361 -4.93 -10.32 17.51
N LYS A 362 -5.65 -9.31 17.99
CA LYS A 362 -6.64 -9.45 19.08
C LYS A 362 -7.75 -10.43 18.72
N GLU A 363 -8.26 -10.33 17.51
CA GLU A 363 -9.37 -11.17 17.01
C GLU A 363 -8.89 -12.48 16.39
N LYS A 364 -7.57 -12.66 16.23
CA LYS A 364 -6.94 -13.79 15.49
C LYS A 364 -7.53 -13.97 14.09
N LYS A 365 -7.88 -12.85 13.46
CA LYS A 365 -8.51 -12.79 12.14
C LYS A 365 -7.93 -11.62 11.38
N ASN A 366 -7.55 -11.81 10.12
CA ASN A 366 -7.19 -10.67 9.30
C ASN A 366 -8.42 -9.76 9.12
N VAL A 367 -8.33 -8.52 9.62
CA VAL A 367 -9.44 -7.57 9.55
C VAL A 367 -9.41 -6.72 8.30
N ILE A 368 -8.31 -6.68 7.53
CA ILE A 368 -8.23 -5.90 6.28
C ILE A 368 -8.64 -6.74 5.07
N PHE A 369 -9.34 -6.07 4.14
CA PHE A 369 -9.92 -6.58 2.90
C PHE A 369 -11.13 -7.52 2.99
#